data_AF-A0A7T4T498-F1
#
_entry.id   AF-A0A7T4T498-F1
#
_cell.length_a   1.000
_cell.length_b   1.000
_cell.length_c   1.000
_cell.angle_alpha   90.00
_cell.angle_beta   90.00
_cell.angle_gamma   90.00
#
_symmetry.space_group_name_H-M   'P 1'
#
loop_
_entity.id
_entity.type
_entity.pdbx_description
1 polymer ?
#
loop_
_entity_poly.entity_id
_entity_poly.type
_entity_poly.pdbx_seq_one_letter_code
_entity_poly.pdbx_strand_id
1 'polypeptide(L)'
;MTALPSTGRRPDWRRLAAISVNNVETLVIGEALGDGRSRIEGFINVAADTDVAVLDPGVHQEVSYGPVGAVRQIFTDTPDELAAVLAAPELTGGAARLAMGLLRKGPSMFARFHNDHLADDVFCSIAEQLEESPDPGVHR
;
A
#
# COMPACT_ATOMS: atom_id res chain seq x y z
N MET A 1 -0.10 5.81 -12.54
CA MET A 1 -1.54 6.08 -12.31
C MET A 1 -2.28 5.66 -13.56
N THR A 2 -3.25 4.76 -13.45
CA THR A 2 -4.05 4.30 -14.60
C THR A 2 -5.53 4.57 -14.32
N ALA A 3 -6.19 5.23 -15.26
CA ALA A 3 -7.65 5.35 -15.29
C ALA A 3 -8.17 4.30 -16.26
N LEU A 4 -8.14 3.02 -15.85
CA LEU A 4 -8.59 1.89 -16.65
C LEU A 4 -9.93 1.36 -16.11
N PRO A 5 -11.06 1.99 -16.47
CA PRO A 5 -12.39 1.57 -16.00
C PRO A 5 -12.85 0.23 -16.56
N SER A 6 -12.12 -0.35 -17.53
CA SER A 6 -12.40 -1.65 -18.12
C SER A 6 -11.69 -2.82 -17.42
N THR A 7 -10.67 -2.58 -16.60
CA THR A 7 -9.97 -3.64 -15.85
C THR A 7 -10.66 -3.90 -14.51
N GLY A 8 -10.97 -5.17 -14.22
CA GLY A 8 -11.65 -5.58 -12.98
C GLY A 8 -13.16 -5.33 -12.95
N ARG A 9 -13.80 -5.06 -14.09
CA ARG A 9 -15.25 -4.81 -14.16
C ARG A 9 -16.04 -6.09 -13.85
N ARG A 10 -16.86 -6.03 -12.80
CA ARG A 10 -17.90 -7.00 -12.46
C ARG A 10 -19.28 -6.38 -12.73
N PRO A 11 -20.36 -7.17 -12.81
CA PRO A 11 -21.71 -6.63 -13.00
C PRO A 11 -22.13 -5.62 -11.92
N ASP A 12 -21.61 -5.80 -10.71
CA ASP A 12 -21.90 -5.07 -9.48
C ASP A 12 -20.77 -4.11 -9.07
N TRP A 13 -19.68 -4.03 -9.83
CA TRP A 13 -18.53 -3.22 -9.45
C TRP A 13 -17.69 -2.78 -10.65
N ARG A 14 -17.23 -1.53 -10.65
CA ARG A 14 -16.23 -1.07 -11.62
C ARG A 14 -15.15 -0.24 -10.97
N ARG A 15 -13.94 -0.34 -11.52
CA ARG A 15 -12.83 0.54 -11.17
C ARG A 15 -13.06 1.94 -11.76
N LEU A 16 -12.78 2.97 -10.98
CA LEU A 16 -12.74 4.36 -11.45
C LEU A 16 -11.30 4.84 -11.62
N ALA A 17 -10.45 4.56 -10.63
CA ALA A 17 -9.03 4.91 -10.64
C ALA A 17 -8.19 3.88 -9.88
N ALA A 18 -6.95 3.70 -10.30
CA ALA A 18 -5.96 2.97 -9.52
C ALA A 18 -4.57 3.59 -9.60
N ILE A 19 -3.84 3.51 -8.49
CA ILE A 19 -2.40 3.65 -8.43
C ILE A 19 -1.83 2.25 -8.24
N SER A 20 -0.91 1.89 -9.11
CA SER A 20 -0.26 0.58 -9.09
C SER A 20 1.24 0.78 -9.15
N VAL A 21 1.97 -0.06 -8.42
CA VAL A 21 3.42 -0.19 -8.50
C VAL A 21 3.72 -1.64 -8.88
N ASN A 22 4.31 -1.84 -10.05
CA ASN A 22 4.43 -3.13 -10.71
C ASN A 22 3.07 -3.84 -10.86
N ASN A 23 2.93 -5.03 -10.25
CA ASN A 23 1.73 -5.86 -10.29
C ASN A 23 0.84 -5.71 -9.04
N VAL A 24 1.12 -4.75 -8.16
CA VAL A 24 0.33 -4.48 -6.95
C VAL A 24 -0.41 -3.16 -7.08
N GLU A 25 -1.70 -3.19 -6.80
CA GLU A 25 -2.55 -2.01 -6.71
C GLU A 25 -2.42 -1.44 -5.30
N THR A 26 -1.80 -0.26 -5.19
CA THR A 26 -1.51 0.37 -3.90
C THR A 26 -2.66 1.26 -3.44
N LEU A 27 -3.43 1.81 -4.38
CA LEU A 27 -4.70 2.49 -4.15
C LEU A 27 -5.67 2.13 -5.26
N VAL A 28 -6.91 1.77 -4.90
CA VAL A 28 -8.01 1.57 -5.83
C VAL A 28 -9.21 2.36 -5.36
N ILE A 29 -9.81 3.09 -6.29
CA ILE A 29 -11.11 3.73 -6.14
C ILE A 29 -12.03 3.11 -7.19
N GLY A 30 -13.16 2.60 -6.75
CA GLY A 30 -14.17 1.97 -7.55
C GLY A 30 -15.56 2.49 -7.23
N GLU A 31 -16.51 1.91 -7.94
CA GLU A 31 -17.93 2.16 -7.77
C GLU A 31 -18.65 0.82 -7.73
N ALA A 32 -19.27 0.53 -6.59
CA ALA A 32 -20.22 -0.55 -6.46
C ALA A 32 -21.57 -0.11 -7.05
N LEU A 33 -22.18 -1.00 -7.83
CA LEU A 33 -23.44 -0.82 -8.54
C LEU A 33 -24.45 -1.84 -7.99
N GLY A 34 -25.49 -1.37 -7.29
CA GLY A 34 -26.48 -2.25 -6.67
C GLY A 34 -27.76 -1.50 -6.28
N ASP A 35 -28.90 -2.18 -6.32
CA ASP A 35 -30.21 -1.63 -5.90
C ASP A 35 -30.60 -0.29 -6.53
N GLY A 36 -30.16 -0.03 -7.76
CA GLY A 36 -30.40 1.24 -8.46
C GLY A 36 -29.59 2.42 -7.89
N ARG A 37 -28.59 2.16 -7.05
CA ARG A 37 -27.69 3.15 -6.46
C ARG A 37 -26.25 2.83 -6.84
N SER A 38 -25.41 3.84 -6.77
CA SER A 38 -23.97 3.67 -6.84
C SER A 38 -23.30 4.19 -5.57
N ARG A 39 -22.27 3.46 -5.10
CA ARG A 39 -21.45 3.82 -3.94
C ARG A 39 -19.99 3.83 -4.36
N ILE A 40 -19.28 4.88 -3.96
CA ILE A 40 -17.83 4.94 -4.13
C ILE A 40 -17.19 4.11 -3.02
N GLU A 41 -16.42 3.11 -3.40
CA GLU A 41 -15.67 2.29 -2.48
C GLU A 41 -14.25 2.08 -2.99
N GLY A 42 -13.37 1.56 -2.16
CA GLY A 42 -11.97 1.44 -2.52
C GLY A 42 -11.17 0.68 -1.50
N PHE A 43 -9.87 0.59 -1.79
CA PHE A 43 -8.91 0.12 -0.81
C PHE A 43 -7.53 0.77 -0.99
N ILE A 44 -6.78 0.80 0.10
CA ILE A 44 -5.36 1.14 0.14
C ILE A 44 -4.60 -0.07 0.66
N ASN A 45 -3.51 -0.44 0.00
CA ASN A 45 -2.57 -1.41 0.53
C ASN A 45 -1.43 -0.68 1.26
N VAL A 46 -1.10 -1.15 2.46
CA VAL A 46 0.02 -0.67 3.28
C VAL A 46 0.95 -1.83 3.65
N ALA A 47 2.18 -1.52 4.08
CA ALA A 47 3.14 -2.53 4.51
C ALA A 47 2.57 -3.41 5.65
N ALA A 48 2.93 -4.69 5.70
CA ALA A 48 2.34 -5.68 6.62
C ALA A 48 2.52 -5.34 8.10
N ASP A 49 3.58 -4.61 8.42
CA ASP A 49 3.96 -4.15 9.76
C ASP A 49 3.35 -2.79 10.12
N THR A 50 2.58 -2.17 9.23
CA THR A 50 1.93 -0.88 9.49
C THR A 50 0.91 -1.05 10.60
N ASP A 51 1.01 -0.25 11.65
CA ASP A 51 0.01 -0.27 12.72
C ASP A 51 -1.37 0.15 12.17
N VAL A 52 -2.34 -0.74 12.32
CA VAL A 52 -3.74 -0.53 11.92
C VAL A 52 -4.68 -0.59 13.13
N ALA A 53 -4.15 -0.57 14.36
CA ALA A 53 -4.98 -0.56 15.56
C ALA A 53 -5.88 0.68 15.66
N VAL A 54 -5.55 1.74 14.91
CA VAL A 54 -6.39 2.94 14.73
C VAL A 54 -7.65 2.69 13.89
N LEU A 55 -7.73 1.54 13.22
CA LEU A 55 -8.84 1.15 12.35
C LEU A 55 -9.73 0.11 13.04
N ASP A 56 -11.01 0.13 12.68
CA ASP A 56 -11.93 -0.93 13.11
C ASP A 56 -11.50 -2.29 12.51
N PRO A 57 -11.57 -3.40 13.25
CA PRO A 57 -11.11 -4.71 12.78
C PRO A 57 -11.77 -5.20 11.47
N GLY A 58 -12.95 -4.66 11.11
CA GLY A 58 -13.68 -5.01 9.90
C GLY A 58 -13.27 -4.22 8.65
N VAL A 59 -12.49 -3.15 8.79
CA VAL A 59 -12.11 -2.28 7.66
C VAL A 59 -10.74 -2.64 7.09
N HIS A 60 -10.11 -3.72 7.54
CA HIS A 60 -8.85 -4.18 6.97
C HIS A 60 -8.72 -5.71 6.95
N GLN A 61 -7.85 -6.20 6.07
CA GLN A 61 -7.47 -7.61 6.02
C GLN A 61 -6.00 -7.77 5.62
N GLU A 62 -5.42 -8.93 5.91
CA GLU A 62 -4.11 -9.29 5.37
C GLU A 62 -4.28 -9.97 4.00
N VAL A 63 -3.52 -9.51 3.00
CA VAL A 63 -3.51 -10.07 1.65
C VAL A 63 -2.07 -10.38 1.26
N SER A 64 -1.83 -11.54 0.65
CA SER A 64 -0.49 -11.92 0.22
C SER A 64 -0.37 -11.88 -1.30
N TYR A 65 0.63 -11.16 -1.79
CA TYR A 65 0.93 -11.01 -3.21
C TYR A 65 2.22 -11.75 -3.52
N GLY A 66 2.18 -12.79 -4.35
CA GLY A 66 3.31 -13.69 -4.71
C GLY A 66 4.72 -13.24 -4.26
N PRO A 67 5.55 -12.61 -5.12
CA PRO A 67 6.91 -12.20 -4.78
C PRO A 67 7.00 -10.98 -3.84
N VAL A 68 5.88 -10.33 -3.54
CA VAL A 68 5.82 -9.12 -2.71
C VAL A 68 5.66 -9.47 -1.23
N GLY A 69 5.00 -10.58 -0.93
CA GLY A 69 4.67 -10.98 0.44
C GLY A 69 3.34 -10.41 0.93
N ALA A 70 3.15 -10.46 2.24
CA ALA A 70 1.94 -9.97 2.90
C ALA A 70 1.87 -8.43 2.90
N VAL A 71 0.66 -7.90 2.76
CA VAL A 71 0.31 -6.49 2.92
C VAL A 71 -0.97 -6.39 3.76
N ARG A 72 -1.21 -5.23 4.37
CA ARG A 72 -2.51 -4.93 4.97
C ARG A 72 -3.33 -4.11 3.98
N GLN A 73 -4.49 -4.63 3.61
CA GLN A 73 -5.46 -3.96 2.74
C GLN A 73 -6.51 -3.31 3.61
N ILE A 74 -6.69 -2.00 3.45
CA ILE A 74 -7.65 -1.17 4.18
C ILE A 74 -8.78 -0.80 3.22
N PHE A 75 -10.01 -1.15 3.56
CA PHE A 75 -11.21 -0.85 2.78
C PHE A 75 -11.81 0.49 3.17
N THR A 76 -12.42 1.16 2.20
CA THR A 76 -13.16 2.42 2.39
C THR A 76 -14.44 2.34 1.59
N ASP A 77 -15.58 2.62 2.21
CA ASP A 77 -16.91 2.58 1.59
C ASP A 77 -17.47 3.97 1.28
N THR A 78 -16.73 5.03 1.68
CA THR A 78 -17.08 6.42 1.40
C THR A 78 -15.85 7.27 1.06
N PRO A 79 -16.04 8.39 0.33
CA PRO A 79 -14.95 9.36 0.10
C PRO A 79 -14.38 9.94 1.40
N ASP A 80 -15.20 10.11 2.44
CA ASP A 80 -14.78 10.67 3.72
C ASP A 80 -13.89 9.68 4.49
N GLU A 81 -14.19 8.38 4.45
CA GLU A 81 -13.31 7.34 4.99
C GLU A 81 -11.98 7.30 4.26
N LEU A 82 -12.00 7.41 2.92
CA LEU A 82 -10.76 7.50 2.15
C LEU A 82 -9.93 8.72 2.53
N ALA A 83 -10.57 9.89 2.70
CA ALA A 83 -9.91 11.09 3.16
C ALA A 83 -9.31 10.92 4.57
N ALA A 84 -10.02 10.25 5.48
CA ALA A 84 -9.53 9.96 6.83
C ALA A 84 -8.30 9.04 6.80
N VAL A 85 -8.31 7.97 5.99
CA VAL A 85 -7.16 7.08 5.81
C VAL A 85 -5.96 7.84 5.23
N LEU A 86 -6.19 8.71 4.25
CA LEU A 86 -5.14 9.55 3.65
C LEU A 86 -4.62 10.65 4.58
N ALA A 87 -5.39 11.04 5.59
CA ALA A 87 -4.98 12.00 6.60
C ALA A 87 -4.18 11.35 7.76
N ALA A 88 -4.24 10.03 7.91
CA ALA A 88 -3.52 9.28 8.95
C ALA A 88 -2.04 9.07 8.55
N PRO A 89 -1.07 9.69 9.26
CA PRO A 89 0.35 9.59 8.94
C PRO A 89 0.89 8.15 9.00
N GLU A 90 0.38 7.33 9.92
CA GLU A 90 0.79 5.95 10.11
C GLU A 90 0.45 5.11 8.87
N LEU A 91 -0.77 5.28 8.35
CA LEU A 91 -1.28 4.55 7.19
C LEU A 91 -0.61 5.03 5.90
N THR A 92 -0.47 6.35 5.73
CA THR A 92 0.22 6.91 4.56
C THR A 92 1.72 6.59 4.57
N GLY A 93 2.36 6.58 5.74
CA GLY A 93 3.73 6.09 5.91
C GLY A 93 3.86 4.62 5.55
N GLY A 94 2.91 3.78 5.97
CA GLY A 94 2.80 2.37 5.58
C GLY A 94 2.64 2.17 4.06
N ALA A 95 1.78 2.96 3.42
CA ALA A 95 1.60 2.96 1.97
C ALA A 95 2.87 3.37 1.22
N ALA A 96 3.57 4.40 1.71
CA ALA A 96 4.83 4.87 1.13
C ALA A 96 5.94 3.83 1.23
N ARG A 97 6.10 3.18 2.39
CA ARG A 97 7.06 2.09 2.60
C ARG A 97 6.78 0.92 1.66
N LEU A 98 5.52 0.51 1.53
CA LEU A 98 5.11 -0.51 0.56
C LEU A 98 5.50 -0.11 -0.87
N ALA A 99 5.13 1.11 -1.30
CA ALA A 99 5.42 1.59 -2.65
C ALA A 99 6.92 1.59 -2.96
N MET A 100 7.75 2.03 -2.01
CA MET A 100 9.22 2.01 -2.14
C MET A 100 9.78 0.59 -2.20
N GLY A 101 9.27 -0.32 -1.36
CA GLY A 101 9.63 -1.74 -1.39
C GLY A 101 9.29 -2.37 -2.74
N LEU A 102 8.11 -2.07 -3.28
CA LEU A 102 7.68 -2.52 -4.61
C LEU A 102 8.59 -1.98 -5.71
N LEU A 103 8.93 -0.68 -5.69
CA LEU A 103 9.85 -0.10 -6.68
C LEU A 103 11.21 -0.79 -6.68
N ARG A 104 11.73 -1.18 -5.51
CA ARG A 104 12.99 -1.94 -5.38
C ARG A 104 12.88 -3.36 -5.94
N LYS A 105 11.76 -4.04 -5.70
CA LYS A 105 11.53 -5.46 -6.05
C LYS A 105 10.90 -5.65 -7.45
N GLY A 106 10.71 -4.57 -8.21
CA GLY A 106 10.02 -4.61 -9.50
C GLY A 106 10.76 -5.38 -10.60
N PRO A 107 10.03 -5.79 -11.66
CA PRO A 107 10.61 -6.50 -12.78
C PRO A 107 11.59 -5.60 -13.55
N SER A 108 12.87 -5.72 -13.24
CA SER A 108 14.00 -5.17 -13.99
C SER A 108 14.67 -6.28 -14.81
N MET A 109 15.54 -5.92 -15.78
CA MET A 109 16.39 -6.91 -16.46
C MET A 109 17.28 -7.71 -15.50
N PHE A 110 17.48 -7.21 -14.27
CA PHE A 110 18.26 -7.85 -13.22
C PHE A 110 17.40 -8.51 -12.14
N ALA A 111 16.05 -8.49 -12.24
CA ALA A 111 15.15 -9.07 -11.23
C ALA A 111 15.45 -10.54 -10.93
N ARG A 112 15.90 -11.32 -11.93
CA ARG A 112 16.33 -12.72 -11.74
C ARG A 112 17.57 -12.91 -10.86
N PHE A 113 18.31 -11.83 -10.59
CA PHE A 113 19.48 -11.81 -9.73
C PHE A 113 19.20 -11.07 -8.41
N HIS A 114 17.99 -10.55 -8.20
CA HIS A 114 17.63 -9.94 -6.93
C HIS A 114 17.55 -11.02 -5.85
N ASN A 115 18.20 -10.76 -4.73
CA ASN A 115 17.95 -11.47 -3.48
C ASN A 115 17.21 -10.50 -2.57
N ASP A 116 15.89 -10.52 -2.66
CA ASP A 116 15.03 -9.56 -1.95
C ASP A 116 15.15 -9.71 -0.44
N HIS A 117 15.39 -10.92 0.07
CA HIS A 117 15.64 -11.16 1.49
C HIS A 117 16.92 -10.49 1.97
N LEU A 118 18.03 -10.66 1.23
CA LEU A 118 19.29 -9.98 1.55
C LEU A 118 19.15 -8.46 1.46
N ALA A 119 18.41 -7.96 0.47
CA ALA A 119 18.13 -6.53 0.36
C ALA A 119 17.26 -6.03 1.52
N ASP A 120 16.26 -6.79 1.98
CA ASP A 120 15.48 -6.43 3.17
C ASP A 120 16.41 -6.36 4.40
N ASP A 121 17.22 -7.39 4.64
CA ASP A 121 18.15 -7.47 5.77
C ASP A 121 19.16 -6.31 5.81
N VAL A 122 19.77 -5.98 4.66
CA VAL A 122 20.75 -4.87 4.56
C VAL A 122 20.10 -3.53 4.90
N PHE A 123 18.89 -3.28 4.39
CA PHE A 123 18.22 -2.00 4.65
C PHE A 123 17.67 -1.91 6.07
N CYS A 124 17.20 -3.02 6.66
CA CYS A 124 16.86 -3.07 8.09
C CYS A 124 18.09 -2.74 8.95
N SER A 125 19.23 -3.37 8.67
CA SER A 125 20.47 -3.10 9.40
C SER A 125 20.96 -1.66 9.26
N ILE A 126 20.82 -1.04 8.08
CA ILE A 126 21.15 0.39 7.89
C ILE A 126 20.19 1.27 8.69
N ALA A 127 18.89 0.97 8.71
CA ALA A 127 17.91 1.74 9.48
C ALA A 127 18.18 1.68 10.99
N GLU A 128 18.45 0.47 11.52
CA GLU A 128 18.82 0.26 12.92
C GLU A 128 20.07 1.09 13.30
N GLN A 129 21.10 1.10 12.45
CA GLN A 129 22.32 1.90 12.68
C GLN A 129 22.08 3.40 12.68
N LEU A 130 21.12 3.89 11.89
CA LEU A 130 20.75 5.30 11.83
C LEU A 130 19.92 5.73 13.05
N GLU A 131 19.11 4.83 13.60
CA GLU A 131 18.37 5.06 14.85
C GLU A 131 19.28 5.00 16.08
N GLU A 132 20.33 4.18 16.05
CA GLU A 132 21.33 4.05 17.11
C GLU A 132 22.40 5.14 17.11
N SER A 133 22.52 5.92 16.04
CA SER A 133 23.45 7.04 15.95
C SER A 133 22.79 8.32 16.48
N PRO A 134 23.05 8.75 17.73
CA PRO A 134 22.59 10.06 18.18
C PRO A 134 23.23 11.13 17.29
N ASP A 135 22.42 12.10 16.90
CA ASP A 135 22.78 13.32 16.18
C ASP A 135 24.19 13.79 16.59
N PRO A 136 25.18 13.84 15.67
CA PRO A 136 26.51 14.32 15.99
C PRO A 136 26.41 15.84 16.17
N GLY A 137 26.03 16.24 17.38
CA GLY A 137 26.12 17.55 18.00
C GLY A 137 26.13 18.75 17.06
N VAL A 138 25.09 19.56 17.16
CA VAL A 138 25.16 21.00 16.90
C VAL A 138 26.40 21.57 17.61
N HIS A 139 27.48 21.75 16.87
CA HIS A 139 28.63 22.54 17.31
C HIS A 139 28.17 24.00 17.36
N ARG A 140 28.08 24.52 18.60
CA ARG A 140 27.90 25.94 18.93
C ARG A 140 28.97 26.81 18.29
#